data_AF-A0A151RS72-F1
#
_entry.id   AF-A0A151RS72-F1
#
_cell.length_a   1.000
_cell.length_b   1.000
_cell.length_c   1.000
_cell.angle_alpha   90.00
_cell.angle_beta   90.00
_cell.angle_gamma   90.00
#
_symmetry.space_group_name_H-M   'P 1'
#
loop_
_entity.id
_entity.type
_entity.pdbx_description
1 polymer ?
#
loop_
_entity_poly.entity_id
_entity_poly.type
_entity_poly.pdbx_seq_one_letter_code
_entity_poly.pdbx_strand_id
1 'polypeptide(L)'
;MIQFEFQIDKEALRKDFASEENQPQRSWFLKKYQGSKRLEIQEIYYNFLNYVKLNIPFLDWFHAYTIKKNIDYPFRDDLIGQHSTNVIWHLKDGEKVQSELPPKTQYQFPQIRDEKNNLVLAAPFKTKDVEENLSSKDIKSLMEQANYTNKYLQVLGDKLAVQKPEVIKLSSISSTQAASSKQLEKPLFQPFQLS
;
A
#
# COMPACT_ATOMS: atom_id res chain seq x y z
N MET A 1 -37.87 -5.03 17.75
CA MET A 1 -36.59 -4.77 17.06
C MET A 1 -36.64 -3.36 16.54
N ILE A 2 -35.83 -2.44 17.06
CA ILE A 2 -35.73 -1.08 16.50
C ILE A 2 -34.77 -1.19 15.33
N GLN A 3 -35.30 -1.18 14.11
CA GLN A 3 -34.47 -0.94 12.93
C GLN A 3 -34.08 0.53 12.99
N PHE A 4 -32.82 0.82 13.33
CA PHE A 4 -32.29 2.16 13.14
C PHE A 4 -32.24 2.41 11.63
N GLU A 5 -33.10 3.30 11.15
CA GLU A 5 -32.98 3.85 9.81
C GLU A 5 -31.63 4.56 9.71
N PHE A 6 -30.88 4.26 8.65
CA PHE A 6 -29.60 4.91 8.42
C PHE A 6 -29.83 6.41 8.26
N GLN A 7 -29.15 7.21 9.08
CA GLN A 7 -29.14 8.66 8.96
C GLN A 7 -27.75 9.12 8.57
N ILE A 8 -27.71 9.93 7.51
CA ILE A 8 -26.47 10.55 7.04
C ILE A 8 -26.05 11.59 8.07
N ASP A 9 -24.84 11.45 8.60
CA ASP A 9 -24.24 12.43 9.50
C ASP A 9 -23.71 13.61 8.69
N LYS A 10 -24.62 14.54 8.37
CA LYS A 10 -24.29 15.74 7.60
C LYS A 10 -23.31 16.65 8.34
N GLU A 11 -23.28 16.61 9.66
CA GLU A 11 -22.41 17.49 10.44
C GLU A 11 -20.96 17.02 10.36
N ALA A 12 -20.71 15.72 10.57
CA ALA A 12 -19.40 15.11 10.40
C ALA A 12 -18.88 15.30 8.97
N LEU A 13 -19.70 15.01 7.96
CA LEU A 13 -19.32 15.18 6.55
C LEU A 13 -19.01 16.63 6.18
N ARG A 14 -19.75 17.59 6.75
CA ARG A 14 -19.48 19.02 6.53
C ARG A 14 -18.19 19.45 7.21
N LYS A 15 -17.92 18.96 8.42
CA LYS A 15 -16.69 19.25 9.16
C LYS A 15 -15.47 18.72 8.42
N ASP A 16 -15.54 17.49 7.94
CA ASP A 16 -14.50 16.87 7.11
C ASP A 16 -14.24 17.67 5.83
N PHE A 17 -15.30 17.99 5.07
CA PHE A 17 -15.17 18.80 3.86
C PHE A 17 -14.56 20.20 4.13
N ALA A 18 -14.79 20.76 5.31
CA ALA A 18 -14.26 22.06 5.72
C ALA A 18 -12.85 21.99 6.34
N SER A 19 -12.27 20.80 6.50
CA SER A 19 -10.92 20.60 7.05
C SER A 19 -9.86 21.35 6.24
N GLU A 20 -8.81 21.81 6.92
CA GLU A 20 -7.69 22.52 6.29
C GLU A 20 -6.94 21.62 5.30
N GLU A 21 -6.83 20.32 5.60
CA GLU A 21 -6.21 19.31 4.73
C GLU A 21 -6.92 19.21 3.36
N ASN A 22 -8.23 19.41 3.38
CA ASN A 22 -9.11 19.32 2.22
C ASN A 22 -9.23 20.63 1.42
N GLN A 23 -8.59 21.71 1.88
CA GLN A 23 -8.65 23.03 1.27
C GLN A 23 -8.35 23.05 -0.24
N PRO A 24 -7.28 22.41 -0.76
CA PRO A 24 -6.94 22.52 -2.18
C PRO A 24 -7.98 21.83 -3.07
N GLN A 25 -8.40 20.61 -2.69
CA GLN A 25 -9.40 19.83 -3.41
C GLN A 25 -10.78 20.52 -3.37
N ARG A 26 -11.19 21.01 -2.19
CA ARG A 26 -12.40 21.80 -2.01
C ARG A 26 -12.39 23.04 -2.89
N SER A 27 -11.32 23.82 -2.86
CA SER A 27 -11.23 25.09 -3.61
C SER A 27 -11.35 24.85 -5.11
N TRP A 28 -10.72 23.79 -5.61
CA TRP A 28 -10.84 23.40 -7.00
C TRP A 28 -12.25 22.95 -7.37
N PHE A 29 -12.89 22.11 -6.55
CA PHE A 29 -14.25 21.65 -6.79
C PHE A 29 -15.22 22.84 -6.85
N LEU A 30 -15.11 23.77 -5.89
CA LEU A 30 -15.94 24.96 -5.82
C LEU A 30 -15.70 25.91 -7.02
N LYS A 31 -14.46 25.97 -7.53
CA LYS A 31 -14.14 26.76 -8.72
C LYS A 31 -14.69 26.14 -10.01
N LYS A 32 -14.56 24.82 -10.19
CA LYS A 32 -14.94 24.11 -11.43
C LYS A 32 -16.45 23.90 -11.57
N TYR A 33 -17.15 23.61 -10.47
CA TYR A 33 -18.59 23.32 -10.49
C TYR A 33 -19.36 24.40 -9.74
N GLN A 34 -20.24 25.10 -10.47
CA GLN A 34 -21.09 26.17 -9.95
C GLN A 34 -22.55 25.96 -10.40
N GLY A 35 -23.49 26.53 -9.66
CA GLY A 35 -24.93 26.47 -9.99
C GLY A 35 -25.48 25.05 -10.05
N SER A 36 -26.26 24.76 -11.09
CA SER A 36 -26.97 23.49 -11.28
C SER A 36 -26.04 22.27 -11.30
N LYS A 37 -24.89 22.35 -11.96
CA LYS A 37 -23.93 21.25 -12.03
C LYS A 37 -23.42 20.79 -10.66
N ARG A 38 -23.31 21.72 -9.71
CA ARG A 38 -22.90 21.39 -8.34
C ARG A 38 -24.02 20.64 -7.61
N LEU A 39 -25.26 21.10 -7.77
CA LEU A 39 -26.42 20.46 -7.16
C LEU A 39 -26.60 19.03 -7.68
N GLU A 40 -26.44 18.81 -8.99
CA GLU A 40 -26.49 17.46 -9.58
C GLU A 40 -25.46 16.51 -8.94
N ILE A 41 -24.21 16.96 -8.76
CA ILE A 41 -23.16 16.14 -8.13
C ILE A 41 -23.49 15.85 -6.67
N GLN A 42 -24.04 16.83 -5.94
CA GLN A 42 -24.45 16.65 -4.54
C GLN A 42 -25.62 15.69 -4.39
N GLU A 43 -26.59 15.73 -5.30
CA GLU A 43 -27.71 14.78 -5.30
C GLU A 43 -27.22 13.35 -5.56
N ILE A 44 -26.33 13.16 -6.54
CA ILE A 44 -25.74 11.83 -6.82
C ILE A 44 -25.00 11.32 -5.58
N TYR A 45 -24.25 12.19 -4.89
CA TYR A 45 -23.54 11.84 -3.67
C TYR A 45 -24.48 11.38 -2.54
N TYR A 46 -25.51 12.16 -2.21
CA TYR A 46 -26.43 11.80 -1.12
C TYR A 46 -27.27 10.56 -1.47
N ASN A 47 -27.66 10.40 -2.73
CA ASN A 47 -28.32 9.18 -3.19
C ASN A 47 -27.41 7.95 -3.04
N PHE A 48 -26.11 8.11 -3.30
CA PHE A 48 -25.12 7.06 -3.10
C PHE A 48 -24.99 6.69 -1.62
N LEU A 49 -24.85 7.66 -0.71
CA LEU A 49 -24.75 7.39 0.73
C LEU A 49 -25.98 6.65 1.27
N ASN A 50 -27.18 7.04 0.84
CA ASN A 50 -28.42 6.35 1.21
C ASN A 50 -28.47 4.91 0.68
N TYR A 51 -27.96 4.69 -0.53
CA TYR A 51 -27.89 3.36 -1.14
C TYR A 51 -26.92 2.44 -0.38
N VAL A 52 -25.72 2.93 -0.04
CA VAL A 52 -24.70 2.11 0.65
C VAL A 52 -24.87 2.07 2.17
N LYS A 53 -25.72 2.95 2.73
CA LYS A 53 -25.95 3.10 4.18
C LYS A 53 -24.67 3.31 4.98
N LEU A 54 -23.74 4.11 4.43
CA LEU A 54 -22.45 4.44 5.04
C LEU A 54 -22.19 5.94 4.89
N ASN A 55 -21.56 6.54 5.90
CA ASN A 55 -21.07 7.92 5.84
C ASN A 55 -19.67 7.92 5.24
N ILE A 56 -19.58 8.29 3.97
CA ILE A 56 -18.32 8.35 3.21
C ILE A 56 -18.00 9.82 2.96
N PRO A 57 -16.79 10.32 3.27
CA PRO A 57 -16.38 11.69 2.97
C PRO A 57 -16.62 12.10 1.52
N PHE A 58 -17.03 13.35 1.31
CA PHE A 58 -17.40 13.83 -0.02
C PHE A 58 -16.23 13.78 -1.00
N LEU A 59 -15.03 14.18 -0.57
CA LEU A 59 -13.86 14.28 -1.44
C LEU A 59 -13.32 12.90 -1.84
N ASP A 60 -13.40 11.91 -0.95
CA ASP A 60 -13.07 10.51 -1.25
C ASP A 60 -14.02 9.92 -2.29
N TRP A 61 -15.32 10.11 -2.08
CA TRP A 61 -16.33 9.71 -3.06
C TRP A 61 -16.14 10.45 -4.39
N PHE A 62 -15.85 11.75 -4.34
CA PHE A 62 -15.69 12.59 -5.52
C PHE A 62 -14.45 12.19 -6.32
N HIS A 63 -13.36 11.79 -5.67
CA HIS A 63 -12.18 11.23 -6.32
C HIS A 63 -12.57 10.01 -7.17
N ALA A 64 -13.25 9.02 -6.59
CA ALA A 64 -13.74 7.84 -7.31
C ALA A 64 -14.74 8.20 -8.44
N TYR A 65 -15.60 9.19 -8.20
CA TYR A 65 -16.51 9.72 -9.22
C TYR A 65 -15.76 10.31 -10.41
N THR A 66 -14.65 11.03 -10.18
CA THR A 66 -13.85 11.62 -11.26
C THR A 66 -13.18 10.57 -12.13
N ILE A 67 -12.81 9.41 -11.57
CA ILE A 67 -12.26 8.26 -12.30
C ILE A 67 -13.36 7.67 -13.19
N LYS A 68 -14.52 7.32 -12.58
CA LYS A 68 -15.66 6.73 -13.30
C LYS A 68 -16.17 7.58 -14.46
N LYS A 69 -16.14 8.91 -14.32
CA LYS A 69 -16.60 9.87 -15.33
C LYS A 69 -15.49 10.44 -16.21
N ASN A 70 -14.25 9.99 -16.04
CA ASN A 70 -13.07 10.46 -16.76
C ASN A 70 -12.90 12.00 -16.77
N ILE A 71 -13.00 12.64 -15.61
CA ILE A 71 -13.15 14.10 -15.41
C ILE A 71 -11.92 15.02 -15.46
N ASP A 72 -10.66 14.67 -15.71
CA ASP A 72 -9.52 15.62 -15.54
C ASP A 72 -9.54 16.41 -14.20
N TYR A 73 -9.02 15.74 -13.18
CA TYR A 73 -8.97 16.22 -11.82
C TYR A 73 -7.50 16.28 -11.40
N PRO A 74 -6.94 17.44 -11.02
CA PRO A 74 -5.50 17.60 -10.81
C PRO A 74 -5.00 16.96 -9.51
N PHE A 75 -5.90 16.62 -8.58
CA PHE A 75 -5.58 15.84 -7.38
C PHE A 75 -5.88 14.35 -7.61
N ARG A 76 -5.75 13.92 -8.87
CA ARG A 76 -5.85 12.52 -9.28
C ARG A 76 -4.65 11.69 -8.88
N ASP A 77 -3.60 12.28 -8.30
CA ASP A 77 -2.50 11.51 -7.72
C ASP A 77 -3.11 10.33 -7.01
N ASP A 78 -2.93 9.17 -7.64
CA ASP A 78 -3.76 8.02 -7.37
C ASP A 78 -3.56 7.72 -5.89
N LEU A 79 -4.63 7.69 -5.09
CA LEU A 79 -4.53 7.04 -3.78
C LEU A 79 -4.03 5.59 -3.97
N ILE A 80 -4.29 4.99 -5.13
CA ILE A 80 -3.70 3.72 -5.59
C ILE A 80 -2.19 3.83 -5.81
N GLY A 81 -1.68 4.98 -6.26
CA GLY A 81 -0.26 5.29 -6.51
C GLY A 81 0.52 5.66 -5.25
N GLN A 82 -0.10 6.40 -4.32
CA GLN A 82 0.52 6.77 -3.03
C GLN A 82 0.56 5.61 -2.03
N HIS A 83 -0.41 4.68 -2.09
CA HIS A 83 -0.36 3.39 -1.38
C HIS A 83 0.24 2.25 -2.22
N SER A 84 0.58 2.52 -3.49
CA SER A 84 1.22 1.53 -4.35
C SER A 84 2.62 1.28 -3.82
N THR A 85 2.82 0.12 -3.21
CA THR A 85 4.15 -0.45 -2.95
C THR A 85 4.82 -0.91 -4.25
N ASN A 86 4.29 -0.55 -5.42
CA ASN A 86 4.81 -1.00 -6.69
C ASN A 86 6.19 -0.42 -6.96
N VAL A 87 7.17 -1.31 -6.98
CA VAL A 87 8.54 -1.03 -7.36
C VAL A 87 8.64 -1.07 -8.88
N ILE A 88 9.39 -0.14 -9.47
CA ILE A 88 9.75 -0.18 -10.89
C ILE A 88 10.94 -1.12 -11.07
N TRP A 89 10.68 -2.28 -11.65
CA TRP A 89 11.68 -3.29 -11.97
C TRP A 89 12.24 -3.06 -13.37
N HIS A 90 13.56 -3.13 -13.50
CA HIS A 90 14.25 -2.98 -14.77
C HIS A 90 14.58 -4.37 -15.30
N LEU A 91 13.90 -4.81 -16.36
CA LEU A 91 14.16 -6.09 -16.98
C LEU A 91 15.52 -6.09 -17.67
N LYS A 92 16.05 -7.29 -17.91
CA LYS A 92 17.30 -7.47 -18.67
C LYS A 92 17.22 -6.84 -20.07
N ASP A 93 16.04 -6.89 -20.69
CA ASP A 93 15.81 -6.42 -22.06
C ASP A 93 15.60 -4.89 -22.13
N GLY A 94 15.75 -4.18 -21.01
CA GLY A 94 15.60 -2.72 -20.92
C GLY A 94 14.17 -2.25 -20.67
N GLU A 95 13.19 -3.14 -20.79
CA GLU A 95 11.80 -2.88 -20.42
C GLU A 95 11.64 -2.63 -18.92
N LYS A 96 10.61 -1.85 -18.55
CA LYS A 96 10.29 -1.53 -17.16
C LYS A 96 8.92 -2.09 -16.82
N VAL A 97 8.84 -2.79 -15.69
CA VAL A 97 7.60 -3.37 -15.17
C VAL A 97 7.35 -2.81 -13.79
N GLN A 98 6.10 -2.40 -13.54
CA GLN A 98 5.66 -1.95 -12.24
C GLN A 98 4.99 -3.11 -11.51
N SER A 99 5.51 -3.48 -10.35
CA SER A 99 4.98 -4.57 -9.53
C SER A 99 5.40 -4.40 -8.08
N GLU A 100 4.52 -4.74 -7.14
CA GLU A 100 4.87 -4.72 -5.72
C GLU A 100 5.87 -5.80 -5.31
N LEU A 101 5.92 -6.91 -6.04
CA LEU A 101 6.83 -8.02 -5.80
C LEU A 101 7.83 -8.15 -6.96
N PRO A 102 9.03 -8.70 -6.73
CA PRO A 102 9.97 -8.99 -7.81
C PRO A 102 9.32 -9.82 -8.93
N PRO A 103 9.50 -9.44 -10.21
CA PRO A 103 8.84 -10.07 -11.34
C PRO A 103 9.32 -11.51 -11.53
N LYS A 104 8.50 -12.36 -12.16
CA LYS A 104 8.88 -13.77 -12.46
C LYS A 104 9.86 -13.90 -13.64
N THR A 105 10.38 -12.79 -14.12
CA THR A 105 11.33 -12.69 -15.23
C THR A 105 12.66 -12.13 -14.73
N GLN A 106 13.71 -12.25 -15.55
CA GLN A 106 15.04 -11.78 -15.17
C GLN A 106 15.12 -10.25 -15.18
N TYR A 107 15.65 -9.67 -14.11
CA TYR A 107 15.79 -8.23 -13.95
C TYR A 107 17.19 -7.85 -13.43
N GLN A 108 17.52 -6.56 -13.54
CA GLN A 108 18.80 -6.00 -13.14
C GLN A 108 18.64 -4.99 -12.00
N PHE A 109 19.66 -4.90 -11.16
CA PHE A 109 19.75 -3.88 -10.11
C PHE A 109 20.50 -2.65 -10.67
N PRO A 110 19.84 -1.51 -10.92
CA PRO A 110 20.48 -0.36 -11.57
C PRO A 110 21.62 0.27 -10.73
N GLN A 111 21.54 0.09 -9.41
CA GLN A 111 22.44 0.72 -8.44
C GLN A 111 23.55 -0.23 -7.93
N ILE A 112 23.49 -1.52 -8.27
CA ILE A 112 24.43 -2.53 -7.77
C ILE A 112 25.25 -3.05 -8.96
N ARG A 113 26.57 -2.94 -8.83
CA ARG A 113 27.52 -3.43 -9.82
C ARG A 113 28.46 -4.44 -9.19
N ASP A 114 28.89 -5.41 -10.00
CA ASP A 114 29.95 -6.33 -9.60
C ASP A 114 31.34 -5.66 -9.66
N GLU A 115 32.37 -6.37 -9.22
CA GLU A 115 33.77 -5.91 -9.25
C GLU A 115 34.28 -5.59 -10.66
N LYS A 116 33.61 -6.10 -11.69
CA LYS A 116 33.91 -5.88 -13.11
C LYS A 116 33.01 -4.81 -13.72
N ASN A 117 32.30 -4.05 -12.89
CA ASN A 117 31.39 -2.95 -13.24
C ASN A 117 30.14 -3.37 -14.04
N ASN A 118 29.83 -4.67 -14.11
CA ASN A 118 28.61 -5.17 -14.74
C ASN A 118 27.42 -5.04 -13.79
N LEU A 119 26.22 -4.91 -14.36
CA LEU A 119 25.00 -4.90 -13.57
C LEU A 119 24.74 -6.28 -12.97
N VAL A 120 24.39 -6.28 -11.68
CA VAL A 120 23.98 -7.52 -11.00
C VAL A 120 22.58 -7.92 -11.46
N LEU A 121 22.42 -9.19 -11.77
CA LEU A 121 21.17 -9.77 -12.25
C LEU A 121 20.49 -10.60 -11.15
N ALA A 122 19.16 -10.66 -11.22
CA ALA A 122 18.32 -11.54 -10.42
C ALA A 122 17.32 -12.26 -11.32
N ALA A 123 17.09 -13.53 -11.05
CA ALA A 123 16.10 -14.34 -11.75
C ALA A 123 15.52 -15.39 -10.79
N PRO A 124 14.23 -15.73 -10.87
CA PRO A 124 13.60 -16.68 -9.96
C PRO A 124 14.12 -18.11 -10.16
N PHE A 125 13.51 -18.88 -11.06
CA PHE A 125 13.90 -20.27 -11.30
C PHE A 125 14.87 -20.35 -12.47
N LYS A 126 16.07 -20.87 -12.18
CA LYS A 126 17.03 -21.31 -13.18
C LYS A 126 17.30 -22.78 -12.91
N THR A 127 17.16 -23.61 -13.93
CA THR A 127 17.45 -25.04 -13.87
C THR A 127 18.63 -25.35 -14.76
N LYS A 128 19.50 -26.23 -14.29
CA LYS A 128 20.53 -26.83 -15.12
C LYS A 128 19.94 -28.03 -15.87
N ASP A 129 20.42 -28.28 -17.08
CA ASP A 129 20.22 -29.56 -17.74
C ASP A 129 20.98 -30.66 -16.99
N VAL A 130 20.33 -31.81 -16.76
CA VAL A 130 20.91 -32.93 -16.02
C VAL A 130 22.04 -33.58 -16.82
N GLU A 131 21.98 -33.50 -18.15
CA GLU A 131 22.96 -34.13 -19.05
C GLU A 131 24.20 -33.26 -19.29
N GLU A 132 24.12 -31.94 -19.05
CA GLU A 132 25.26 -31.04 -19.22
C GLU A 132 26.26 -31.13 -18.04
N ASN A 133 27.54 -30.97 -18.33
CA ASN A 133 28.56 -30.84 -17.29
C ASN A 133 28.44 -29.51 -16.53
N LEU A 134 28.90 -29.47 -15.28
CA LEU A 134 28.89 -28.24 -14.47
C LEU A 134 29.76 -27.16 -15.12
N SER A 135 29.20 -25.96 -15.23
CA SER A 135 29.85 -24.81 -15.86
C SER A 135 29.70 -23.54 -15.02
N SER A 136 30.52 -22.53 -15.30
CA SER A 136 30.40 -21.18 -14.70
C SER A 136 29.02 -20.56 -14.92
N LYS A 137 28.30 -20.97 -15.98
CA LYS A 137 26.89 -20.59 -16.22
C LYS A 137 25.97 -21.05 -15.09
N ASP A 138 26.23 -22.21 -14.50
CA ASP A 138 25.40 -22.79 -13.43
C ASP A 138 25.61 -22.03 -12.12
N ILE A 139 26.88 -21.70 -11.82
CA ILE A 139 27.24 -20.85 -10.68
C ILE A 139 26.56 -19.48 -10.81
N LYS A 140 26.65 -18.86 -12.00
CA LYS A 140 25.98 -17.58 -12.26
C LYS A 140 24.47 -17.68 -12.09
N SER A 141 23.86 -18.76 -12.58
CA SER A 141 22.42 -19.00 -12.45
C SER A 141 22.00 -19.15 -10.98
N LEU A 142 22.82 -19.83 -10.16
CA LEU A 142 22.61 -19.94 -8.72
C LEU A 142 22.70 -18.59 -8.02
N MET A 143 23.70 -17.77 -8.37
CA MET A 143 23.84 -16.41 -7.83
C MET A 143 22.64 -15.52 -8.19
N GLU A 144 22.18 -15.58 -9.44
CA GLU A 144 20.98 -14.84 -9.89
C GLU A 144 19.73 -15.23 -9.09
N GLN A 145 19.58 -16.52 -8.76
CA GLN A 145 18.49 -17.04 -7.94
C GLN A 145 18.59 -16.63 -6.47
N ALA A 146 19.80 -16.63 -5.90
CA ALA A 146 20.03 -16.13 -4.55
C ALA A 146 19.69 -14.64 -4.45
N ASN A 147 20.11 -13.84 -5.43
CA ASN A 147 19.80 -12.41 -5.51
C ASN A 147 18.28 -12.16 -5.59
N TYR A 148 17.57 -12.95 -6.40
CA TYR A 148 16.10 -12.89 -6.48
C TYR A 148 15.46 -13.14 -5.11
N THR A 149 15.86 -14.23 -4.46
CA THR A 149 15.30 -14.65 -3.17
C THR A 149 15.55 -13.59 -2.09
N ASN A 150 16.78 -13.09 -1.99
CA ASN A 150 17.15 -12.06 -1.03
C ASN A 150 16.35 -10.77 -1.25
N LYS A 151 16.18 -10.34 -2.52
CA LYS A 151 15.38 -9.15 -2.82
C LYS A 151 13.91 -9.36 -2.50
N TYR A 152 13.37 -10.55 -2.80
CA TYR A 152 12.00 -10.91 -2.48
C TYR A 152 11.73 -10.86 -0.97
N LEU A 153 12.63 -11.43 -0.17
CA LEU A 153 12.56 -11.37 1.30
C LEU A 153 12.65 -9.95 1.83
N GLN A 154 13.53 -9.11 1.28
CA GLN A 154 13.62 -7.70 1.64
C GLN A 154 12.29 -6.98 1.40
N VAL A 155 11.70 -7.14 0.20
CA VAL A 155 10.42 -6.53 -0.15
C VAL A 155 9.30 -6.98 0.80
N LEU A 156 9.27 -8.27 1.16
CA LEU A 156 8.32 -8.77 2.16
C LEU A 156 8.54 -8.14 3.54
N GLY A 157 9.80 -8.03 3.98
CA GLY A 157 10.16 -7.41 5.25
C GLY A 157 9.77 -5.94 5.31
N ASP A 158 10.05 -5.19 4.25
CA ASP A 158 9.68 -3.77 4.13
C ASP A 158 8.16 -3.58 4.21
N LYS A 159 7.39 -4.43 3.50
CA LYS A 159 5.91 -4.42 3.58
C LYS A 159 5.41 -4.69 5.00
N LEU A 160 6.02 -5.64 5.71
CA LEU A 160 5.62 -5.99 7.08
C LEU A 160 5.98 -4.87 8.07
N ALA A 161 7.11 -4.19 7.87
CA ALA A 161 7.53 -3.05 8.70
C ALA A 161 6.63 -1.82 8.54
N VAL A 162 6.10 -1.58 7.34
CA VAL A 162 5.12 -0.51 7.07
C VAL A 162 3.77 -0.85 7.70
N GLN A 163 3.39 -2.12 7.76
CA GLN A 163 2.19 -2.62 8.46
C GLN A 163 2.39 -2.75 9.98
N LYS A 164 3.12 -1.86 10.65
CA LYS A 164 3.00 -1.76 12.11
C LYS A 164 1.53 -1.47 12.42
N PRO A 165 0.83 -2.35 13.16
CA PRO A 165 -0.52 -2.02 13.57
C PRO A 165 -0.42 -0.74 14.40
N GLU A 166 -1.23 0.26 14.07
CA GLU A 166 -1.66 1.19 15.10
C GLU A 166 -2.06 0.33 16.28
N VAL A 167 -1.29 0.41 17.37
CA VAL A 167 -1.72 -0.09 18.65
C VAL A 167 -3.07 0.58 18.86
N ILE A 168 -4.16 -0.17 18.70
CA ILE A 168 -5.48 0.27 19.09
C ILE A 168 -5.30 0.67 20.54
N LYS A 169 -5.22 1.99 20.79
CA LYS A 169 -5.33 2.54 22.12
C LYS A 169 -6.78 2.25 22.51
N LEU A 170 -7.02 1.09 23.10
CA LEU A 170 -8.18 0.85 23.95
C LEU A 170 -8.01 1.76 25.17
N SER A 171 -8.21 3.06 24.97
CA SER A 171 -8.49 3.97 26.06
C SER A 171 -9.92 3.69 26.52
N SER A 172 -10.06 3.53 27.84
CA SER A 172 -11.29 3.51 28.62
C SER A 172 -12.22 2.30 28.46
N ILE A 173 -11.88 1.21 29.15
CA ILE A 173 -12.84 0.61 30.08
C ILE A 173 -12.26 0.78 31.48
N SER A 174 -12.64 1.87 32.14
CA SER A 174 -12.41 2.04 33.57
C SER A 174 -13.35 1.12 34.32
N SER A 175 -12.79 0.12 35.00
CA SER A 175 -13.41 -0.46 36.18
C SER A 175 -12.31 -0.92 37.14
N THR A 176 -12.03 -0.03 38.09
CA THR A 176 -11.76 -0.31 39.51
C THR A 176 -10.79 -1.43 39.89
N GLN A 177 -9.63 -0.99 40.41
CA GLN A 177 -8.81 -1.57 41.50
C GLN A 177 -8.73 -3.10 41.63
N ALA A 178 -7.53 -3.65 41.40
CA ALA A 178 -6.74 -4.34 42.42
C ALA A 178 -5.33 -4.62 41.87
N ALA A 179 -4.30 -4.25 42.64
CA ALA A 179 -2.92 -4.58 42.32
C ALA A 179 -2.72 -6.10 42.34
N SER A 180 -2.21 -6.67 41.25
CA SER A 180 -1.59 -8.00 41.28
C SER A 180 -0.38 -7.99 40.35
N SER A 181 0.77 -8.24 40.94
CA SER A 181 2.08 -8.29 40.30
C SER A 181 2.09 -9.35 39.19
N LYS A 182 2.11 -8.92 37.94
CA LYS A 182 2.43 -9.82 36.82
C LYS A 182 3.93 -10.08 36.85
N GLN A 183 4.33 -11.25 37.35
CA GLN A 183 5.68 -11.74 37.13
C GLN A 183 5.89 -11.86 35.62
N LEU A 184 6.91 -11.16 35.11
CA LEU A 184 7.43 -11.37 33.76
C LEU A 184 8.01 -12.79 33.73
N GLU A 185 7.32 -13.73 33.10
CA GLU A 185 7.88 -15.05 32.82
C GLU A 185 9.13 -14.88 31.96
N LYS A 186 10.20 -15.58 32.34
CA LYS A 186 11.45 -15.61 31.57
C LYS A 186 11.17 -16.15 30.17
N PRO A 187 11.79 -15.58 29.12
CA PRO A 187 11.61 -16.08 27.77
C PRO A 187 12.04 -17.55 27.68
N LEU A 188 11.22 -18.36 27.00
CA LEU A 188 11.42 -19.80 26.83
C LEU A 188 12.73 -20.15 26.09
N PHE A 189 13.32 -19.19 25.39
CA PHE A 189 14.56 -19.36 24.63
C PHE A 189 15.62 -18.37 25.08
N GLN A 190 16.82 -18.88 25.37
CA GLN A 190 18.02 -18.09 25.58
C GLN A 190 18.79 -18.01 24.25
N PRO A 191 19.30 -16.82 23.84
CA PRO A 191 20.14 -16.70 22.65
C PRO A 191 21.42 -17.53 22.80
N PHE A 192 21.80 -18.22 21.73
CA PHE A 192 23.06 -18.95 21.66
C PHE A 192 24.24 -17.98 21.73
N GLN A 193 25.19 -18.23 22.64
CA GLN A 193 26.44 -17.47 22.75
C GLN A 193 27.51 -18.22 21.96
N LEU A 194 28.10 -17.58 20.94
CA LEU A 194 29.28 -18.12 20.27
C LEU A 194 30.49 -17.98 21.21
N SER A 195 31.19 -19.09 21.46
CA SER A 195 32.48 -19.12 22.16
C SER A 195 33.63 -18.85 21.20
#